data_AF-A0AA96FKT6-F1
#
_entry.id   AF-A0AA96FKT6-F1
#
_cell.length_a   1.000
_cell.length_b   1.000
_cell.length_c   1.000
_cell.angle_alpha   90.00
_cell.angle_beta   90.00
_cell.angle_gamma   90.00
#
_symmetry.space_group_name_H-M   'P 1'
#
loop_
_entity.id
_entity.type
_entity.pdbx_description
1 polymer ?
#
loop_
_entity_poly.entity_id
_entity_poly.type
_entity_poly.pdbx_seq_one_letter_code
_entity_poly.pdbx_strand_id
1 'polypeptide(L)'
;MRVEQRTNVAERGRHAAPTLLGAEDAYAPVLYFCSDQFDAKMRFVGRATAADEIDIQTGTDRRLVAIFARRGHQIGALCVNAPAELPRHRAATAARSNVSSPV
;
A
#
# COMPACT_ATOMS: atom_id res chain seq x y z
N MET A 1 -8.36 5.83 -12.64
CA MET A 1 -6.98 6.19 -12.29
C MET A 1 -6.03 5.58 -13.32
N ARG A 2 -5.41 6.40 -14.17
CA ARG A 2 -4.34 5.99 -15.11
C ARG A 2 -3.00 6.27 -14.43
N VAL A 3 -2.13 5.26 -14.40
CA VAL A 3 -0.80 5.33 -13.78
C VAL A 3 0.23 5.29 -14.89
N GLU A 4 1.05 6.34 -15.01
CA GLU A 4 2.19 6.33 -15.92
C GLU A 4 3.46 5.96 -15.14
N GLN A 5 3.99 4.78 -15.44
CA GLN A 5 5.16 4.19 -14.79
C GLN A 5 6.40 4.33 -15.69
N ARG A 6 7.39 5.15 -15.30
CA ARG A 6 8.80 4.88 -15.59
C ARG A 6 9.45 4.54 -14.25
N THR A 7 9.16 3.39 -13.66
CA THR A 7 10.09 2.25 -13.61
C THR A 7 9.35 1.08 -12.98
N ASN A 8 8.85 0.14 -13.80
CA ASN A 8 8.29 -1.14 -13.33
C ASN A 8 8.69 -2.29 -14.27
N VAL A 9 9.93 -2.24 -14.78
CA VAL A 9 10.47 -3.28 -15.68
C VAL A 9 11.15 -4.39 -14.88
N ALA A 10 11.66 -4.11 -13.68
CA ALA A 10 12.39 -5.11 -12.88
C ALA A 10 11.48 -6.11 -12.14
N GLU A 11 10.35 -5.68 -11.56
CA GLU A 11 9.47 -6.56 -10.77
C GLU A 11 8.53 -7.42 -11.62
N ARG A 12 8.31 -7.07 -12.89
CA ARG A 12 7.47 -7.87 -13.80
C ARG A 12 8.14 -9.18 -14.26
N GLY A 13 9.47 -9.30 -14.14
CA GLY A 13 10.21 -10.48 -14.56
C GLY A 13 10.24 -11.64 -13.56
N ARG A 14 10.03 -11.39 -12.26
CA ARG A 14 10.30 -12.40 -11.21
C ARG A 14 9.11 -13.28 -10.81
N HIS A 15 7.90 -12.98 -11.28
CA HIS A 15 6.67 -13.65 -10.83
C HIS A 15 5.79 -14.25 -11.95
N ALA A 16 6.24 -14.26 -13.21
CA ALA A 16 5.54 -15.01 -14.27
C ALA A 16 5.67 -16.55 -14.13
N ALA A 17 6.66 -17.03 -13.37
CA ALA A 17 7.00 -18.46 -13.29
C ALA A 17 6.09 -19.32 -12.37
N PRO A 18 5.61 -18.88 -11.19
CA PRO A 18 4.88 -19.77 -10.28
C PRO A 18 3.44 -20.08 -10.70
N THR A 19 2.79 -19.19 -11.45
CA THR A 19 1.39 -19.36 -11.91
C THR A 19 1.24 -20.53 -12.90
N LEU A 20 2.33 -20.90 -13.59
CA LEU A 20 2.34 -22.04 -14.52
C LEU A 20 2.42 -23.41 -13.82
N LEU A 21 2.60 -23.47 -12.50
CA LEU A 21 2.85 -24.70 -11.74
C LEU A 21 1.72 -25.12 -10.79
N GLY A 22 0.54 -24.49 -10.85
CA GLY A 22 -0.67 -25.00 -10.19
C GLY A 22 -0.68 -24.91 -8.65
N ALA A 23 0.04 -23.95 -8.06
CA ALA A 23 -0.10 -23.65 -6.64
C ALA A 23 -1.41 -22.86 -6.38
N GLU A 24 -2.29 -23.39 -5.53
CA GLU A 24 -3.61 -22.81 -5.18
C GLU A 24 -3.54 -21.62 -4.22
N ASP A 25 -2.37 -21.01 -4.00
CA ASP A 25 -2.30 -19.76 -3.26
C ASP A 25 -2.62 -18.62 -4.22
N ALA A 26 -3.82 -18.05 -4.09
CA ALA A 26 -4.24 -16.87 -4.83
C ALA A 26 -3.26 -15.71 -4.55
N TYR A 27 -2.25 -15.58 -5.41
CA TYR A 27 -1.28 -14.52 -5.36
C TYR A 27 -1.99 -13.20 -5.65
N ALA A 28 -2.37 -12.48 -4.59
CA ALA A 28 -2.89 -11.13 -4.65
C ALA A 28 -1.74 -10.15 -4.34
N PRO A 29 -0.98 -9.67 -5.34
CA PRO A 29 0.12 -8.76 -5.08
C PRO A 29 -0.40 -7.46 -4.48
N VAL A 30 0.14 -7.08 -3.32
CA VAL A 30 -0.11 -5.74 -2.76
C VAL A 30 0.47 -4.71 -3.72
N LEU A 31 -0.41 -3.91 -4.34
CA LEU A 31 -0.01 -2.85 -5.26
C LEU A 31 0.91 -1.86 -4.55
N TYR A 32 1.88 -1.32 -5.28
CA TYR A 32 2.81 -0.33 -4.76
C TYR A 32 2.91 0.85 -5.73
N PHE A 33 2.90 2.05 -5.17
CA PHE A 33 3.09 3.31 -5.88
C PHE A 33 4.07 4.21 -5.11
N CYS A 34 4.88 4.95 -5.84
CA CYS A 34 5.77 5.95 -5.28
C CYS A 34 5.73 7.24 -6.09
N SER A 35 5.84 8.36 -5.39
CA SER A 35 6.05 9.67 -5.99
C SER A 35 7.02 10.47 -5.11
N ASP A 36 7.91 11.19 -5.75
CA ASP A 36 8.76 12.18 -5.11
C ASP A 36 8.33 13.54 -5.64
N GLN A 37 7.73 14.36 -4.79
CA GLN A 37 7.31 15.72 -5.12
C GLN A 37 8.00 16.68 -4.16
N PHE A 38 9.00 17.40 -4.64
CA PHE A 38 9.86 18.23 -3.79
C PHE A 38 10.40 17.41 -2.59
N ASP A 39 10.16 17.89 -1.36
CA ASP A 39 10.58 17.24 -0.11
C ASP A 39 9.61 16.14 0.37
N ALA A 40 8.53 15.85 -0.38
CA ALA A 40 7.57 14.81 -0.05
C ALA A 40 7.91 13.49 -0.76
N LYS A 41 8.41 12.52 0.01
CA LYS A 41 8.63 11.13 -0.43
C LYS A 41 7.37 10.31 -0.14
N MET A 42 6.47 10.25 -1.12
CA MET A 42 5.18 9.56 -1.01
C MET A 42 5.31 8.10 -1.42
N ARG A 43 4.90 7.18 -0.56
CA ARG A 43 4.93 5.74 -0.80
C ARG A 43 3.58 5.15 -0.41
N PHE A 44 2.96 4.43 -1.33
CA PHE A 44 1.62 3.90 -1.15
C PHE A 44 1.61 2.39 -1.39
N VAL A 45 0.90 1.66 -0.54
CA VAL A 45 0.64 0.22 -0.71
C VAL A 45 -0.86 -0.05 -0.72
N GLY A 46 -1.31 -1.04 -1.49
CA GLY A 46 -2.70 -1.48 -1.52
C GLY A 46 -3.61 -0.67 -2.43
N ARG A 47 -4.82 -0.37 -1.98
CA ARG A 47 -5.88 0.29 -2.76
C ARG A 47 -6.51 1.42 -1.96
N ALA A 48 -6.72 2.58 -2.59
CA ALA A 48 -7.45 3.70 -1.99
C ALA A 48 -8.93 3.73 -2.39
N THR A 49 -9.26 3.32 -3.62
CA THR A 49 -10.59 3.57 -4.22
C THR A 49 -11.76 2.82 -3.60
N ALA A 50 -11.50 1.77 -2.82
CA ALA A 50 -12.53 0.97 -2.15
C ALA A 50 -12.69 1.32 -0.67
N ALA A 51 -11.93 2.28 -0.16
CA ALA A 51 -11.97 2.64 1.26
C ALA A 51 -13.31 3.28 1.62
N ASP A 52 -13.87 2.91 2.76
CA ASP A 52 -14.99 3.63 3.41
C ASP A 52 -14.51 4.48 4.59
N GLU A 53 -13.27 4.28 5.04
CA GLU A 53 -12.66 5.00 6.16
C GLU A 53 -11.18 5.31 5.87
N ILE A 54 -10.72 6.45 6.38
CA ILE A 54 -9.31 6.84 6.36
C ILE A 54 -8.89 7.21 7.80
N ASP A 55 -7.92 6.51 8.34
CA ASP A 55 -7.33 6.76 9.67
C ASP A 55 -5.96 7.43 9.52
N ILE A 56 -5.79 8.61 10.13
CA ILE A 56 -4.53 9.35 10.13
C ILE A 56 -3.76 9.04 11.42
N GLN A 57 -2.86 8.06 11.35
CA GLN A 57 -2.03 7.66 12.48
C GLN A 57 -0.91 8.65 12.81
N THR A 58 -0.51 9.45 11.83
CA THR A 58 0.50 10.50 12.02
C THR A 58 0.23 11.61 11.01
N GLY A 59 0.11 12.85 11.48
CA GLY A 59 -0.05 14.02 10.62
C GLY A 59 0.75 15.21 11.16
N THR A 60 1.80 15.59 10.44
CA THR A 60 2.57 16.82 10.67
C THR A 60 2.89 17.47 9.33
N ASP A 61 3.44 18.69 9.36
CA ASP A 61 3.83 19.43 8.15
C ASP A 61 4.81 18.68 7.24
N ARG A 62 5.58 17.72 7.79
CA ARG A 62 6.61 16.99 7.06
C ARG A 62 6.42 15.48 6.99
N ARG A 63 5.43 14.92 7.69
CA ARG A 63 5.23 13.47 7.80
C ARG A 63 3.75 13.13 7.84
N LEU A 64 3.34 12.13 7.06
CA LEU A 64 1.97 11.63 7.03
C LEU A 64 1.96 10.11 6.98
N VAL A 65 1.13 9.49 7.82
CA VAL A 65 0.79 8.06 7.72
C VAL A 65 -0.72 7.97 7.75
N ALA A 66 -1.31 7.57 6.62
CA ALA A 66 -2.75 7.41 6.46
C ALA A 66 -3.08 5.96 6.08
N ILE A 67 -3.99 5.34 6.81
CA ILE A 67 -4.52 4.01 6.53
C ILE A 67 -5.84 4.16 5.78
N PHE A 68 -5.99 3.38 4.71
CA PHE A 68 -7.23 3.27 3.96
C PHE A 68 -7.89 1.96 4.38
N ALA A 69 -9.08 2.05 4.97
CA ALA A 69 -9.82 0.92 5.50
C ALA A 69 -11.12 0.69 4.74
N ARG A 70 -11.54 -0.58 4.67
CA ARG A 70 -12.84 -0.98 4.14
C ARG A 70 -13.47 -1.96 5.11
N ARG A 71 -14.64 -1.62 5.67
CA ARG A 71 -15.33 -2.42 6.70
C ARG A 71 -14.40 -2.76 7.88
N GLY A 72 -13.66 -1.77 8.38
CA GLY A 72 -12.74 -1.92 9.51
C GLY A 72 -11.45 -2.69 9.23
N HIS A 73 -11.17 -3.10 7.98
CA HIS A 73 -9.93 -3.79 7.62
C HIS A 73 -9.07 -2.91 6.73
N GLN A 74 -7.76 -2.86 7.00
CA GLN A 74 -6.81 -2.11 6.18
C GLN A 74 -6.74 -2.72 4.76
N ILE A 75 -6.97 -1.87 3.76
CA ILE A 75 -6.85 -2.21 2.33
C ILE A 75 -5.76 -1.41 1.61
N GLY A 76 -5.17 -0.42 2.27
CA GLY A 76 -4.02 0.32 1.78
C GLY A 76 -3.45 1.29 2.81
N ALA A 77 -2.30 1.88 2.49
CA ALA A 77 -1.69 2.91 3.32
C ALA A 77 -0.84 3.87 2.48
N LEU A 78 -0.85 5.15 2.85
CA LEU A 78 0.04 6.20 2.36
C LEU A 78 1.05 6.56 3.45
N CYS A 79 2.33 6.47 3.13
CA CYS A 79 3.44 6.90 3.96
C CYS A 79 4.19 8.04 3.24
N VAL A 80 4.10 9.26 3.76
CA VAL A 80 4.86 10.41 3.29
C VAL A 80 5.99 10.69 4.27
N ASN A 81 7.23 10.67 3.79
CA ASN A 81 8.44 10.84 4.60
C ASN A 81 8.50 9.89 5.82
N ALA A 82 7.89 8.71 5.66
CA ALA A 82 7.82 7.67 6.69
C ALA A 82 8.17 6.28 6.10
N PRO A 83 9.34 6.10 5.45
CA PRO A 83 9.66 4.85 4.74
C PRO A 83 9.72 3.62 5.67
N ALA A 84 10.06 3.82 6.95
CA ALA A 84 10.10 2.74 7.95
C ALA A 84 8.72 2.13 8.25
N GLU A 85 7.63 2.84 8.00
CA GLU A 85 6.25 2.36 8.21
C GLU A 85 5.77 1.44 7.08
N LEU A 86 6.39 1.55 5.90
CA LEU A 86 5.92 0.90 4.68
C LEU A 86 5.88 -0.63 4.79
N PRO A 87 6.90 -1.33 5.34
CA PRO A 87 6.84 -2.80 5.48
C PRO A 87 5.71 -3.25 6.40
N ARG A 88 5.48 -2.54 7.51
CA ARG A 88 4.38 -2.82 8.46
C ARG A 88 3.03 -2.73 7.76
N HIS A 89 2.78 -1.63 7.05
CA HIS A 89 1.50 -1.47 6.37
C HIS A 89 1.36 -2.35 5.13
N ARG A 90 2.45 -2.75 4.47
CA ARG A 90 2.39 -3.76 3.39
C ARG A 90 1.93 -5.10 3.93
N ALA A 91 2.48 -5.55 5.06
CA ALA A 91 2.06 -6.77 5.74
C ALA A 91 0.61 -6.70 6.23
N ALA A 92 0.22 -5.59 6.88
CA ALA A 92 -1.16 -5.39 7.34
C ALA A 92 -2.18 -5.36 6.18
N THR A 93 -1.82 -4.78 5.04
CA THR A 93 -2.66 -4.79 3.83
C THR A 93 -2.80 -6.19 3.25
N ALA A 94 -1.71 -6.97 3.21
CA ALA A 94 -1.74 -8.35 2.73
C ALA A 94 -2.61 -9.24 3.64
N ALA A 95 -2.51 -9.03 4.96
CA ALA A 95 -3.28 -9.77 5.96
C ALA A 95 -4.70 -9.23 6.16
N ARG A 96 -5.06 -8.10 5.53
CA ARG A 96 -6.30 -7.34 5.80
C ARG A 96 -6.52 -7.11 7.29
N SER A 97 -5.50 -6.64 8.00
CA SER A 97 -5.57 -6.44 9.45
C SER A 97 -6.65 -5.44 9.85
N ASN A 98 -7.27 -5.65 11.01
CA ASN A 98 -8.24 -4.72 11.57
C ASN A 98 -7.57 -3.36 11.87
N VAL A 99 -8.27 -2.29 11.54
CA VAL A 99 -7.92 -0.93 11.96
C VAL A 99 -8.63 -0.69 13.29
N SER A 100 -7.86 -0.30 14.31
CA SER A 100 -8.46 0.09 15.58
C SER A 100 -9.25 1.37 15.34
N SER A 101 -10.55 1.36 15.62
CA SER A 101 -11.42 2.53 15.46
C SER A 101 -10.83 3.73 16.21
N PRO A 102 -10.79 4.93 15.61
CA PRO A 102 -10.60 6.14 16.39
C PRO A 102 -11.79 6.28 17.36
N VAL A 103 -11.49 6.53 18.62
CA VAL A 103 -12.45 6.88 19.68
C VAL A 103 -12.72 8.38 19.63
#